data_AF-A0A3D3I7H8-F1
#
_entry.id   AF-A0A3D3I7H8-F1
#
_cell.length_a   1.000
_cell.length_b   1.000
_cell.length_c   1.000
_cell.angle_alpha   90.00
_cell.angle_beta   90.00
_cell.angle_gamma   90.00
#
_symmetry.space_group_name_H-M   'P 1'
#
loop_
_entity.id
_entity.type
_entity.pdbx_description
1 polymer ?
#
loop_
_entity_poly.entity_id
_entity_poly.type
_entity_poly.pdbx_seq_one_letter_code
_entity_poly.pdbx_strand_id
1 'polypeptide(L)'
;MGRNEIRLRRQRMTARGIERYRNYNSVLKRHEENRRIKKVIRVFGFFVVILVVIMIIIFLSRWEERAQEKKTTTTSVMVEKNHHPIL
;
A
#
# COMPACT_ATOMS: atom_id res chain seq x y z
N MET A 1 -10.02 4.19 -47.62
CA MET A 1 -11.12 3.27 -47.24
C MET A 1 -10.78 1.89 -47.77
N GLY A 2 -10.16 1.06 -46.93
CA GLY A 2 -9.47 -0.17 -47.31
C GLY A 2 -10.40 -1.36 -47.51
N ARG A 3 -10.02 -2.34 -48.34
CA ARG A 3 -10.80 -3.54 -48.69
C ARG A 3 -11.45 -4.29 -47.50
N ASN A 4 -10.95 -4.11 -46.29
CA ASN A 4 -11.42 -4.78 -45.08
C ASN A 4 -12.79 -4.27 -44.58
N GLU A 5 -13.11 -2.99 -44.78
CA GLU A 5 -14.38 -2.40 -44.31
C GLU A 5 -15.58 -2.82 -45.18
N ILE A 6 -15.34 -3.17 -46.45
CA ILE A 6 -16.36 -3.69 -47.38
C ILE A 6 -16.83 -5.10 -46.97
N ARG A 7 -15.94 -5.92 -46.39
CA ARG A 7 -16.26 -7.30 -45.98
C ARG A 7 -17.13 -7.34 -44.72
N LEU A 8 -16.95 -6.40 -43.80
CA LEU A 8 -17.74 -6.27 -42.56
C LEU A 8 -19.20 -5.89 -42.83
N ARG A 9 -19.49 -5.09 -43.86
CA ARG A 9 -20.87 -4.74 -44.25
C ARG A 9 -21.66 -5.91 -44.85
N ARG A 10 -20.98 -6.90 -45.44
CA ARG A 10 -21.62 -8.01 -46.17
C ARG A 10 -21.95 -9.21 -45.27
N GLN A 11 -21.29 -9.34 -44.12
CA GLN A 11 -21.73 -10.26 -43.07
C GLN A 11 -22.85 -9.59 -42.26
N ARG A 12 -24.11 -9.83 -42.64
CA ARG A 12 -25.24 -9.58 -41.73
C ARG A 12 -24.90 -10.30 -40.42
N MET A 13 -24.70 -9.56 -39.34
CA MET A 13 -24.51 -10.14 -38.02
C MET A 13 -25.75 -10.97 -37.71
N THR A 14 -25.65 -12.28 -37.87
CA THR A 14 -26.73 -13.22 -37.53
C THR A 14 -27.01 -13.07 -36.04
N ALA A 15 -28.28 -13.13 -35.64
CA ALA A 15 -28.72 -12.91 -34.26
C ALA A 15 -27.94 -13.74 -33.22
N ARG A 16 -27.40 -14.91 -33.60
CA ARG A 16 -26.57 -15.79 -32.76
C ARG A 16 -25.11 -15.33 -32.55
N GLY A 17 -24.57 -14.45 -33.40
CA GLY A 17 -23.21 -13.89 -33.27
C GLY A 17 -23.15 -12.62 -32.42
N ILE A 18 -24.28 -11.91 -32.30
CA ILE A 18 -24.41 -10.63 -31.58
C ILE A 18 -24.29 -10.84 -30.06
N GLU A 19 -24.69 -12.00 -29.54
CA GLU A 19 -24.59 -12.30 -28.09
C GLU A 19 -23.14 -12.27 -27.57
N ARG A 20 -22.18 -12.68 -28.40
CA ARG A 20 -20.76 -12.66 -28.03
C ARG A 20 -20.20 -11.23 -27.98
N TYR A 21 -20.70 -10.34 -28.84
CA TYR A 21 -20.39 -8.89 -28.79
C TYR A 21 -21.13 -8.18 -27.65
N ARG A 22 -22.32 -8.66 -27.25
CA ARG A 22 -23.06 -8.15 -26.08
C ARG A 22 -22.31 -8.40 -24.77
N ASN A 23 -21.74 -9.60 -24.62
CA ASN A 23 -20.89 -9.96 -23.48
C ASN A 23 -19.46 -9.40 -23.58
N TYR A 24 -19.02 -8.92 -24.74
CA TYR A 24 -17.69 -8.31 -24.87
C TYR A 24 -17.59 -7.00 -24.09
N ASN A 25 -18.67 -6.22 -24.03
CA ASN A 25 -18.72 -4.98 -23.26
C ASN A 25 -18.52 -5.20 -21.75
N SER A 26 -19.07 -6.28 -21.19
CA SER A 26 -18.90 -6.56 -19.75
C SER A 26 -17.48 -7.04 -19.41
N VAL A 27 -16.85 -7.81 -20.30
CA VAL A 27 -15.45 -8.22 -20.16
C VAL A 27 -14.51 -7.01 -20.31
N LEU A 28 -14.79 -6.13 -21.26
CA LEU A 28 -14.01 -4.92 -21.51
C LEU A 28 -14.10 -3.95 -20.32
N LYS A 29 -15.30 -3.73 -19.78
CA LYS A 29 -15.53 -2.88 -18.60
C LYS A 29 -14.78 -3.41 -17.37
N ARG A 30 -14.79 -4.73 -17.15
CA ARG A 30 -14.06 -5.37 -16.05
C ARG A 30 -12.54 -5.23 -16.20
N HIS A 31 -12.03 -5.29 -17.44
CA HIS A 31 -10.62 -5.02 -17.72
C HIS A 31 -10.23 -3.57 -17.46
N GLU A 32 -11.11 -2.63 -17.81
CA GLU A 32 -10.89 -1.21 -17.61
C GLU A 32 -10.90 -0.83 -16.11
N GLU A 33 -11.84 -1.38 -15.34
CA GLU A 33 -11.90 -1.25 -13.89
C GLU A 33 -10.65 -1.86 -13.22
N ASN A 34 -10.26 -3.07 -13.63
CA ASN A 34 -9.04 -3.71 -13.14
C ASN A 34 -7.77 -2.88 -13.44
N ARG A 35 -7.75 -2.16 -14.56
CA ARG A 35 -6.61 -1.28 -14.92
C ARG A 35 -6.53 -0.06 -13.98
N ARG A 36 -7.68 0.52 -13.61
CA ARG A 36 -7.75 1.64 -12.66
C ARG A 36 -7.37 1.17 -11.24
N ILE A 37 -7.94 0.05 -10.79
CA ILE A 37 -7.67 -0.52 -9.46
C ILE A 37 -6.18 -0.88 -9.29
N LYS A 38 -5.54 -1.48 -10.30
CA LYS A 38 -4.09 -1.77 -10.26
C LYS A 38 -3.24 -0.51 -10.09
N LYS A 39 -3.67 0.62 -10.67
CA LYS A 39 -2.96 1.90 -10.53
C LYS A 39 -3.12 2.45 -9.11
N VAL A 40 -4.33 2.38 -8.55
CA VAL A 40 -4.61 2.81 -7.17
C VAL A 40 -3.83 1.96 -6.16
N ILE A 41 -3.86 0.63 -6.30
CA ILE A 41 -3.13 -0.30 -5.42
C ILE A 41 -1.63 -0.06 -5.47
N ARG A 42 -1.07 0.25 -6.66
CA ARG A 42 0.36 0.56 -6.78
C ARG A 42 0.75 1.80 -5.98
N VAL A 43 -0.04 2.87 -6.04
CA VAL A 43 0.21 4.10 -5.27
C VAL A 43 -0.03 3.87 -3.78
N PHE A 44 -1.10 3.15 -3.43
CA PHE A 44 -1.42 2.81 -2.05
C PHE A 44 -0.33 1.96 -1.39
N GLY A 45 0.29 1.03 -2.14
CA GLY A 45 1.42 0.23 -1.67
C GLY A 45 2.60 1.08 -1.20
N PHE A 46 2.97 2.14 -1.93
CA PHE A 46 4.00 3.08 -1.48
C PHE A 46 3.62 3.79 -0.19
N PHE A 47 2.34 4.16 -0.05
CA PHE A 47 1.83 4.80 1.16
C PHE A 47 1.97 3.90 2.39
N VAL A 48 1.64 2.62 2.24
CA VAL A 48 1.79 1.61 3.31
C VAL A 48 3.27 1.45 3.70
N VAL A 49 4.19 1.40 2.73
CA VAL A 49 5.62 1.28 3.02
C VAL A 49 6.13 2.49 3.81
N ILE A 50 5.74 3.71 3.41
CA ILE A 50 6.12 4.93 4.13
C ILE A 50 5.60 4.91 5.58
N LEU A 51 4.34 4.49 5.78
CA LEU A 51 3.76 4.37 7.12
C LEU A 51 4.52 3.38 8.00
N VAL A 52 4.95 2.24 7.44
CA VAL A 52 5.76 1.25 8.17
C VAL A 52 7.10 1.84 8.60
N VAL A 53 7.78 2.59 7.72
CA VAL A 53 9.04 3.27 8.06
C VAL A 53 8.86 4.26 9.21
N ILE A 54 7.80 5.07 9.16
CA ILE A 54 7.48 6.02 10.25
C ILE A 54 7.21 5.28 11.57
N MET A 55 6.47 4.17 11.52
CA MET A 55 6.19 3.32 12.70
C MET A 55 7.48 2.81 13.34
N ILE A 56 8.45 2.35 12.53
CA ILE A 56 9.75 1.87 13.03
C ILE A 56 10.52 2.99 13.72
N ILE A 57 10.56 4.20 13.13
CA ILE A 57 11.24 5.34 13.71
C ILE A 57 10.66 5.68 15.09
N ILE A 58 9.34 5.77 15.20
CA ILE A 58 8.66 6.03 16.47
C ILE A 58 8.97 4.93 17.50
N PHE A 59 8.99 3.67 17.06
CA PHE A 59 9.29 2.55 17.94
C PHE A 59 10.72 2.62 18.50
N LEU A 60 11.70 2.95 17.65
CA LEU A 60 13.09 3.15 18.05
C LEU A 60 13.24 4.33 19.01
N SER A 61 12.65 5.48 18.70
CA SER A 61 12.71 6.67 19.58
C SER A 61 12.09 6.38 20.96
N ARG A 62 10.93 5.71 21.01
CA ARG A 62 10.31 5.32 22.28
C ARG A 62 11.09 4.26 23.04
N TRP A 63 11.84 3.40 22.36
CA TRP A 63 12.72 2.42 23.00
C TRP A 63 13.89 3.12 23.69
N GLU A 64 14.48 4.12 23.03
CA GLU A 64 15.61 4.86 23.55
C GLU A 64 15.24 5.70 24.79
N GLU A 65 14.08 6.37 24.78
CA GLU A 65 13.56 7.09 25.96
C GLU A 65 13.44 6.16 27.19
N ARG A 66 12.88 4.97 27.00
CA ARG A 66 12.74 3.97 28.08
C ARG A 66 14.09 3.41 28.55
N ALA A 67 15.11 3.43 27.70
CA ALA A 67 16.46 3.02 28.07
C ALA A 67 17.22 4.13 28.82
N GLN A 68 16.97 5.39 28.47
CA GLN A 68 17.55 6.58 29.11
C GLN A 68 17.00 6.78 30.54
N GLU A 69 15.67 6.67 30.74
CA GLU A 69 15.05 6.78 32.07
C GLU A 69 15.63 5.77 33.08
N LYS A 70 15.94 4.55 32.63
CA LYS A 70 16.52 3.51 33.51
C LYS A 70 17.98 3.81 33.90
N LYS A 71 18.73 4.50 33.04
CA LYS A 71 20.13 4.86 33.30
C LYS A 71 20.25 6.05 34.26
N THR A 72 19.37 7.04 34.16
CA THR A 72 19.34 8.19 35.08
C THR A 72 18.91 7.80 36.48
N THR A 73 17.88 6.95 36.64
CA THR A 73 17.45 6.49 37.98
C THR A 73 18.50 5.60 38.65
N THR A 74 19.21 4.75 37.91
CA THR A 74 20.22 3.87 38.50
C THR A 74 21.46 4.67 38.95
N THR A 75 21.84 5.70 38.21
CA THR A 75 22.98 6.57 38.55
C THR A 75 22.65 7.46 39.76
N SER A 76 21.43 8.00 39.86
CA SER A 76 21.03 8.80 41.02
C SER A 76 20.97 7.96 42.31
N VAL A 77 20.45 6.73 42.23
CA VAL A 77 20.39 5.82 43.39
C VAL A 77 21.79 5.38 43.86
N MET A 78 22.75 5.23 42.94
CA MET A 78 24.15 4.95 43.31
C MET A 78 24.87 6.17 43.89
N VAL A 79 24.56 7.38 43.45
CA VAL A 79 25.14 8.63 43.99
C VAL A 79 24.59 8.93 45.40
N GLU A 80 23.30 8.69 45.65
CA GLU A 80 22.67 8.89 46.96
C GLU A 80 23.19 7.90 48.01
N LYS A 81 23.40 6.63 47.62
CA LYS A 81 23.92 5.61 48.55
C LYS A 81 25.39 5.81 48.93
N ASN A 82 26.16 6.54 48.11
CA ASN A 82 27.55 6.90 48.38
C ASN A 82 27.71 8.22 49.15
N HIS A 83 26.62 8.94 49.42
CA HIS A 83 26.61 10.21 50.17
C HIS A 83 26.17 10.08 51.63
N HIS A 84 26.07 8.86 52.18
CA HIS A 84 26.03 8.70 53.63
C HIS A 84 27.45 8.87 54.18
N PRO A 85 27.78 10.00 54.85
CA PRO A 85 29.03 10.09 55.59
C PRO A 85 28.95 9.06 56.72
N ILE A 86 29.94 8.18 56.74
CA ILE A 86 30.22 7.36 57.92
C ILE A 86 30.78 8.36 58.94
N LEU A 87 29.93 8.91 59.80
CA LEU A 87 30.17 9.25 61.21
C LEU A 87 28.95 9.95 61.82
#